data_AF-A0A7D5S925-F1
#
_entry.id   AF-A0A7D5S925-F1
#
_cell.length_a   1.000
_cell.length_b   1.000
_cell.length_c   1.000
_cell.angle_alpha   90.00
_cell.angle_beta   90.00
_cell.angle_gamma   90.00
#
_symmetry.space_group_name_H-M   'P 1'
#
loop_
_entity.id
_entity.type
_entity.pdbx_description
1 polymer ?
#
loop_
_entity_poly.entity_id
_entity_poly.type
_entity_poly.pdbx_seq_one_letter_code
_entity_poly.pdbx_strand_id
1 'polypeptide(L)'
;MMKRLLFTLLICVVCFCQWGYSQSISWAFNQSIYTADTSLSKYLYPGVYTLPQLDSAYSRFVFTSNEFYGSYKQIAHSNTIQPCAGNAFKLDFSLNSKSSSAYFYKIDTSSKSTAVFIIPGTGNNQSSQILSNTLQIITTIIPNIFGLPALAARHGDLYLYIKPNDDIRAIRNGMNKLNDLNVYPVLTNRGTSYTSNLFIECFAMIKYLKSKYDRVIVLGLSQGGTCSMITGIETEPAAVLSCSGYSTIWDTAFMHPVLPD
;
A
#
# COMPACT_ATOMS: atom_id res chain seq x y z
N MET A 1 -23.56 -48.52 -3.03
CA MET A 1 -24.48 -47.48 -3.55
C MET A 1 -24.04 -46.04 -3.20
N MET A 2 -23.50 -45.77 -2.00
CA MET A 2 -23.01 -44.44 -1.58
C MET A 2 -21.82 -43.85 -2.36
N LYS A 3 -20.95 -44.67 -2.97
CA LYS A 3 -19.77 -44.17 -3.71
C LYS A 3 -20.11 -43.49 -5.05
N ARG A 4 -21.26 -43.81 -5.66
CA ARG A 4 -21.68 -43.18 -6.93
C ARG A 4 -22.33 -41.81 -6.71
N LEU A 5 -23.05 -41.61 -5.61
CA LEU A 5 -23.68 -40.33 -5.29
C LEU A 5 -22.65 -39.22 -4.99
N LEU A 6 -21.55 -39.57 -4.30
CA LEU A 6 -20.44 -38.63 -4.04
C LEU A 6 -19.73 -38.19 -5.32
N PHE A 7 -19.58 -39.09 -6.28
CA PHE A 7 -18.86 -38.80 -7.54
C PHE A 7 -19.70 -37.90 -8.46
N THR A 8 -21.02 -38.09 -8.49
CA THR A 8 -21.93 -37.22 -9.27
C THR A 8 -22.07 -35.83 -8.64
N LEU A 9 -22.08 -35.71 -7.30
CA LEU A 9 -22.08 -34.41 -6.62
C LEU A 9 -20.76 -33.64 -6.87
N LEU A 10 -19.61 -34.35 -6.90
CA LEU A 10 -18.31 -33.74 -7.13
C LEU A 10 -18.19 -33.18 -8.57
N ILE A 11 -18.72 -33.89 -9.57
CA ILE A 11 -18.73 -33.41 -10.96
C ILE A 11 -19.69 -32.23 -11.13
N CYS A 12 -20.86 -32.23 -10.49
CA CYS A 12 -21.76 -31.07 -10.52
C CYS A 12 -21.17 -29.82 -9.86
N VAL A 13 -20.41 -29.96 -8.76
CA VAL A 13 -19.71 -28.83 -8.12
C VAL A 13 -18.56 -28.32 -8.98
N VAL A 14 -17.81 -29.20 -9.64
CA VAL A 14 -16.72 -28.80 -10.56
C VAL A 14 -17.26 -28.11 -11.82
N CYS A 15 -18.39 -28.57 -12.37
CA CYS A 15 -19.02 -27.95 -13.53
C CYS A 15 -19.75 -26.64 -13.20
N PHE A 16 -20.37 -26.49 -12.02
CA PHE A 16 -20.93 -25.22 -11.57
C PHE A 16 -19.85 -24.19 -11.22
N CYS A 17 -18.70 -24.63 -10.68
CA CYS A 17 -17.55 -23.76 -10.49
C CYS A 17 -16.99 -23.29 -11.84
N GLN A 18 -16.86 -24.14 -12.86
CA GLN A 18 -16.36 -23.66 -14.16
C GLN A 18 -17.32 -22.70 -14.88
N TRP A 19 -18.63 -22.80 -14.66
CA TRP A 19 -19.62 -21.89 -15.27
C TRP A 19 -19.73 -20.54 -14.54
N GLY A 20 -19.45 -20.48 -13.23
CA GLY A 20 -19.34 -19.23 -12.49
C GLY A 20 -18.01 -18.48 -12.69
N TYR A 21 -16.95 -19.19 -13.09
CA TYR A 21 -15.61 -18.62 -13.34
C TYR A 21 -15.49 -17.93 -14.70
N SER A 22 -16.29 -18.30 -15.70
CA SER A 22 -16.23 -17.69 -17.04
C SER A 22 -16.98 -16.36 -17.16
N GLN A 23 -17.89 -16.05 -16.23
CA GLN A 23 -18.67 -14.79 -16.22
C GLN A 23 -18.04 -13.69 -15.34
N SER A 24 -17.15 -14.05 -14.40
CA SER A 24 -16.55 -13.09 -13.45
C SER A 24 -15.15 -12.62 -13.83
N ILE A 25 -14.48 -13.31 -14.76
CA ILE A 25 -13.14 -12.96 -15.24
C ILE A 25 -13.23 -11.95 -16.40
N SER A 26 -14.20 -12.08 -17.31
CA SER A 26 -14.29 -11.17 -18.47
C SER A 26 -14.54 -9.70 -18.12
N TRP A 27 -15.14 -9.38 -16.97
CA TRP A 27 -15.33 -7.98 -16.55
C TRP A 27 -14.04 -7.35 -16.00
N ALA A 28 -13.24 -8.10 -15.24
CA ALA A 28 -11.98 -7.60 -14.66
C ALA A 28 -10.84 -7.49 -15.69
N PHE A 29 -10.93 -8.24 -16.80
CA PHE A 29 -9.94 -8.23 -17.89
C PHE A 29 -10.33 -7.33 -19.09
N ASN A 30 -11.48 -6.64 -19.02
CA ASN A 30 -11.92 -5.70 -20.07
C ASN A 30 -11.79 -4.22 -19.67
N GLN A 31 -11.10 -3.94 -18.56
CA GLN A 31 -10.50 -2.63 -18.34
C GLN A 31 -9.17 -2.64 -19.08
N SER A 32 -8.93 -1.65 -19.94
CA SER A 32 -7.67 -1.49 -20.66
C SER A 32 -6.52 -1.62 -19.65
N ILE A 33 -5.83 -2.75 -19.67
CA ILE A 33 -4.48 -2.84 -19.15
C ILE A 33 -3.71 -1.95 -20.12
N TYR A 34 -3.54 -0.68 -19.75
CA TYR A 34 -2.66 0.24 -20.44
C TYR A 34 -1.28 -0.41 -20.41
N THR A 35 -1.00 -1.08 -21.52
CA THR A 35 0.26 -1.30 -22.22
C THR A 35 1.52 -1.19 -21.37
N ALA A 36 2.45 -2.13 -21.60
CA ALA A 36 3.86 -1.99 -21.23
C ALA A 36 4.44 -0.73 -21.90
N ASP A 37 4.14 0.44 -21.32
CA ASP A 37 4.44 1.74 -21.88
C ASP A 37 5.71 2.26 -21.22
N THR A 38 6.71 2.48 -22.06
CA THR A 38 8.01 3.07 -21.74
C THR A 38 7.94 4.60 -21.66
N SER A 39 6.78 5.21 -21.90
CA SER A 39 6.62 6.65 -21.80
C SER A 39 6.68 7.13 -20.33
N LEU A 40 7.37 8.25 -20.10
CA LEU A 40 7.42 8.94 -18.81
C LEU A 40 6.05 9.47 -18.34
N SER A 41 5.01 9.40 -19.19
CA SER A 41 3.65 9.89 -18.92
C SER A 41 2.98 9.19 -17.72
N LYS A 42 3.47 8.02 -17.31
CA LYS A 42 2.97 7.29 -16.14
C LYS A 42 3.57 7.74 -14.82
N TYR A 43 4.66 8.52 -14.82
CA TYR A 43 5.31 8.97 -13.60
C TYR A 43 4.88 10.38 -13.25
N LEU A 44 4.72 10.63 -11.95
CA LEU A 44 4.35 11.94 -11.42
C LEU A 44 5.50 12.95 -11.53
N TYR A 45 6.74 12.47 -11.47
CA TYR A 45 7.93 13.31 -11.48
C TYR A 45 8.86 12.94 -12.65
N PRO A 46 9.52 13.94 -13.25
CA PRO A 46 10.55 13.69 -14.24
C PRO A 46 11.76 12.98 -13.61
N GLY A 47 12.60 12.38 -14.46
CA GLY A 47 13.90 11.88 -14.03
C GLY A 47 14.79 13.00 -13.47
N VAL A 48 15.58 12.65 -12.46
CA VAL A 48 16.62 13.50 -11.86
C VAL A 48 17.98 13.16 -12.48
N TYR A 49 18.65 14.16 -13.04
CA TYR A 49 19.92 14.05 -13.76
C TYR A 49 21.02 14.94 -13.18
N THR A 50 20.68 15.81 -12.22
CA THR A 50 21.63 16.73 -11.58
C THR A 50 21.47 16.72 -10.06
N LEU A 51 22.50 17.13 -9.33
CA LEU A 51 22.45 17.22 -7.86
C LEU A 51 21.33 18.15 -7.34
N PRO A 52 21.08 19.34 -7.93
CA PRO A 52 19.95 20.18 -7.50
C PRO A 52 18.58 19.51 -7.72
N GLN A 53 18.42 18.78 -8.82
CA GLN A 53 17.19 18.03 -9.08
C GLN A 53 16.99 16.89 -8.07
N LEU A 54 18.07 16.19 -7.73
CA LEU A 54 18.07 15.14 -6.71
C LEU A 54 17.77 15.71 -5.31
N ASP A 55 18.35 16.86 -4.95
CA ASP A 55 18.09 17.56 -3.69
C ASP A 55 16.61 17.96 -3.55
N SER A 56 16.04 18.55 -4.60
CA SER A 56 14.61 18.88 -4.68
C SER A 56 13.74 17.64 -4.51
N ALA A 57 14.15 16.51 -5.09
CA ALA A 57 13.43 15.26 -4.95
C ALA A 57 13.45 14.68 -3.51
N TYR A 58 14.53 14.91 -2.73
CA TYR A 58 14.57 14.55 -1.31
C TYR A 58 13.74 15.49 -0.43
N SER A 59 13.55 16.74 -0.83
CA SER A 59 12.73 17.71 -0.09
C SER A 59 11.24 17.36 -0.07
N ARG A 60 10.80 16.33 -0.81
CA ARG A 60 9.46 15.73 -0.69
C ARG A 60 9.25 14.95 0.61
N PHE A 61 10.32 14.62 1.33
CA PHE A 61 10.29 13.95 2.62
C PHE A 61 10.46 14.98 3.73
N VAL A 62 9.36 15.34 4.40
CA VAL A 62 9.32 16.53 5.26
C VAL A 62 9.30 16.20 6.76
N PHE A 63 8.91 14.97 7.09
CA PHE A 63 8.78 14.54 8.48
C PHE A 63 10.07 13.90 9.04
N THR A 64 10.36 14.23 10.29
CA THR A 64 11.49 13.76 11.11
C THR A 64 11.10 12.51 11.91
N SER A 65 12.09 11.83 12.51
CA SER A 65 11.87 10.58 13.26
C SER A 65 10.86 10.70 14.41
N ASN A 66 10.76 11.88 15.03
CA ASN A 66 10.01 12.08 16.26
C ASN A 66 8.57 12.55 16.02
N GLU A 67 8.20 12.82 14.76
CA GLU A 67 6.92 13.45 14.44
C GLU A 67 5.78 12.46 14.23
N PHE A 68 6.00 11.15 14.18
CA PHE A 68 4.90 10.23 13.88
C PHE A 68 4.06 9.85 15.12
N TYR A 69 4.65 9.68 16.30
CA TYR A 69 3.91 9.31 17.51
C TYR A 69 2.86 10.37 17.89
N GLY A 70 1.61 9.95 18.09
CA GLY A 70 0.50 10.85 18.44
C GLY A 70 0.11 11.87 17.35
N SER A 71 0.72 11.79 16.17
CA SER A 71 0.47 12.76 15.08
C SER A 71 -0.92 12.65 14.48
N TYR A 72 -1.55 11.48 14.55
CA TYR A 72 -2.86 11.21 13.96
C TYR A 72 -3.91 12.27 14.35
N LYS A 73 -3.94 12.69 15.63
CA LYS A 73 -4.88 13.71 16.12
C LYS A 73 -4.67 15.06 15.45
N GLN A 74 -3.43 15.44 15.15
CA GLN A 74 -3.05 16.75 14.64
C GLN A 74 -3.05 16.85 13.11
N ILE A 75 -3.06 15.71 12.39
CA ILE A 75 -3.11 15.71 10.93
C ILE A 75 -4.39 16.39 10.45
N ALA A 76 -4.27 17.42 9.60
CA ALA A 76 -5.37 17.97 8.83
C ALA A 76 -5.26 17.47 7.38
N HIS A 77 -6.34 17.03 6.77
CA HIS A 77 -6.33 16.53 5.39
C HIS A 77 -7.36 17.25 4.52
N SER A 78 -7.12 17.23 3.21
CA SER A 78 -8.09 17.69 2.22
C SER A 78 -9.38 16.86 2.29
N ASN A 79 -10.52 17.49 2.00
CA ASN A 79 -11.81 16.80 1.90
C ASN A 79 -11.98 16.00 0.60
N THR A 80 -11.11 16.25 -0.37
CA THR A 80 -11.13 15.64 -1.70
C THR A 80 -9.77 15.02 -2.05
N ILE A 81 -9.84 13.90 -2.76
CA ILE A 81 -8.69 13.26 -3.39
C ILE A 81 -8.55 13.81 -4.80
N GLN A 82 -7.31 13.94 -5.29
CA GLN A 82 -7.03 14.49 -6.61
C GLN A 82 -6.43 13.40 -7.52
N PRO A 83 -6.87 13.27 -8.77
CA PRO A 83 -6.21 12.40 -9.73
C PRO A 83 -4.77 12.89 -9.96
N CYS A 84 -3.84 11.95 -10.21
CA CYS A 84 -2.47 12.27 -10.55
C CYS A 84 -2.02 11.59 -11.85
N ALA A 85 -1.15 10.58 -11.79
CA ALA A 85 -0.63 9.89 -12.98
C ALA A 85 -1.28 8.51 -13.15
N GLY A 86 -1.79 8.22 -14.35
CA GLY A 86 -2.56 7.01 -14.62
C GLY A 86 -3.82 6.93 -13.73
N ASN A 87 -4.09 5.76 -13.16
CA ASN A 87 -5.23 5.53 -12.24
C ASN A 87 -4.90 5.80 -10.76
N ALA A 88 -3.88 6.60 -10.50
CA ALA A 88 -3.49 6.96 -9.14
C ALA A 88 -4.12 8.27 -8.69
N PHE A 89 -4.26 8.38 -7.37
CA PHE A 89 -4.80 9.54 -6.68
C PHE A 89 -3.83 9.99 -5.59
N LYS A 90 -3.99 11.25 -5.19
CA LYS A 90 -3.32 11.83 -4.03
C LYS A 90 -4.32 12.42 -3.05
N LEU A 91 -3.97 12.35 -1.77
CA LEU A 91 -4.62 13.06 -0.67
C LEU A 91 -3.61 14.04 -0.09
N ASP A 92 -3.90 15.34 -0.21
CA ASP A 92 -3.08 16.39 0.40
C ASP A 92 -3.42 16.49 1.89
N PHE A 93 -2.40 16.66 2.74
CA PHE A 93 -2.54 16.82 4.18
C PHE A 93 -1.43 17.70 4.77
N SER A 94 -1.62 18.14 6.01
CA SER A 94 -0.63 18.90 6.76
C SER A 94 -0.50 18.40 8.21
N LEU A 95 0.69 18.60 8.76
CA LEU A 95 1.05 18.31 10.15
C LEU A 95 2.20 19.26 10.53
N ASN A 96 2.11 19.91 11.70
CA ASN A 96 3.16 20.81 12.20
C ASN A 96 3.61 21.88 11.19
N SER A 97 2.66 22.52 10.51
CA SER A 97 2.90 23.51 9.44
C SER A 97 3.64 22.98 8.21
N LYS A 98 3.83 21.66 8.10
CA LYS A 98 4.39 21.00 6.91
C LYS A 98 3.24 20.43 6.09
N SER A 99 3.32 20.62 4.77
CA SER A 99 2.37 20.04 3.82
C SER A 99 3.00 18.86 3.10
N SER A 100 2.21 17.80 2.89
CA SER A 100 2.61 16.62 2.13
C SER A 100 1.39 15.97 1.48
N SER A 101 1.61 14.87 0.75
CA SER A 101 0.56 14.11 0.09
C SER A 101 0.77 12.62 0.26
N ALA A 102 -0.30 11.88 0.54
CA ALA A 102 -0.34 10.43 0.47
C ALA A 102 -0.83 10.01 -0.92
N TYR A 103 -0.22 8.99 -1.52
CA TYR A 103 -0.53 8.53 -2.87
C TYR A 103 -1.04 7.10 -2.85
N PHE A 104 -1.99 6.79 -3.72
CA PHE A 104 -2.63 5.47 -3.73
C PHE A 104 -3.31 5.18 -5.08
N TYR A 105 -3.55 3.90 -5.35
CA TYR A 105 -4.51 3.46 -6.35
C TYR A 105 -5.87 3.21 -5.70
N LYS A 106 -6.94 3.38 -6.47
CA LYS A 106 -8.32 3.23 -5.98
C LYS A 106 -9.13 2.31 -6.89
N ILE A 107 -9.94 1.44 -6.30
CA ILE A 107 -10.98 0.67 -6.99
C ILE A 107 -12.31 0.93 -6.29
N ASP A 108 -13.24 1.54 -7.03
CA ASP A 108 -14.61 1.75 -6.57
C ASP A 108 -15.44 0.47 -6.69
N THR A 109 -16.25 0.22 -5.68
CA THR A 109 -17.18 -0.91 -5.62
C THR A 109 -18.61 -0.40 -5.43
N SER A 110 -19.60 -1.28 -5.54
CA SER A 110 -20.99 -0.93 -5.23
C SER A 110 -21.24 -0.79 -3.72
N SER A 111 -20.33 -1.27 -2.86
CA SER A 111 -20.46 -1.26 -1.41
C SER A 111 -19.78 -0.03 -0.80
N LYS A 112 -20.59 1.00 -0.49
CA LYS A 112 -20.07 2.31 -0.06
C LYS A 112 -19.78 2.47 1.44
N SER A 113 -20.06 1.47 2.28
CA SER A 113 -19.92 1.62 3.74
C SER A 113 -18.56 1.21 4.30
N THR A 114 -17.77 0.46 3.53
CA THR A 114 -16.47 -0.07 3.98
C THR A 114 -15.37 0.33 3.02
N ALA A 115 -14.24 0.78 3.57
CA ALA A 115 -12.99 0.94 2.84
C ALA A 115 -11.97 -0.10 3.29
N VAL A 116 -11.26 -0.69 2.33
CA VAL A 116 -10.12 -1.56 2.57
C VAL A 116 -8.85 -0.82 2.15
N PHE A 117 -7.98 -0.52 3.12
CA PHE A 117 -6.70 0.14 2.90
C PHE A 117 -5.56 -0.88 2.93
N ILE A 118 -4.89 -1.07 1.80
CA ILE A 118 -3.78 -2.01 1.66
C ILE A 118 -2.45 -1.26 1.70
N ILE A 119 -1.56 -1.70 2.57
CA ILE A 119 -0.18 -1.21 2.72
C ILE A 119 0.77 -2.29 2.19
N PRO A 120 1.47 -2.04 1.07
CA PRO A 120 2.34 -3.04 0.44
C PRO A 120 3.62 -3.28 1.26
N GLY A 121 4.32 -4.37 0.92
CA GLY A 121 5.56 -4.78 1.57
C GLY A 121 6.81 -4.18 0.98
N THR A 122 7.96 -4.78 1.32
CA THR A 122 9.27 -4.39 0.80
C THR A 122 9.42 -4.83 -0.65
N GLY A 123 9.97 -3.97 -1.50
CA GLY A 123 10.16 -4.25 -2.91
C GLY A 123 9.90 -2.99 -3.73
N ASN A 124 10.38 -2.98 -4.97
CA ASN A 124 10.18 -1.84 -5.85
C ASN A 124 8.80 -1.93 -6.50
N ASN A 125 8.05 -0.83 -6.45
CA ASN A 125 6.82 -0.68 -7.25
C ASN A 125 5.75 -1.74 -6.94
N GLN A 126 5.65 -2.15 -5.67
CA GLN A 126 4.76 -3.24 -5.27
C GLN A 126 3.28 -2.91 -5.46
N SER A 127 2.88 -1.64 -5.33
CA SER A 127 1.47 -1.27 -5.40
C SER A 127 0.93 -1.47 -6.82
N SER A 128 1.66 -1.02 -7.85
CA SER A 128 1.24 -1.27 -9.23
C SER A 128 1.28 -2.77 -9.58
N GLN A 129 2.25 -3.53 -9.04
CA GLN A 129 2.34 -4.99 -9.23
C GLN A 129 1.20 -5.75 -8.57
N ILE A 130 0.81 -5.38 -7.34
CA ILE A 130 -0.36 -5.95 -6.65
C ILE A 130 -1.62 -5.62 -7.44
N LEU A 131 -1.79 -4.35 -7.86
CA LEU A 131 -2.98 -3.91 -8.59
C LEU A 131 -3.17 -4.67 -9.91
N SER A 132 -2.09 -4.83 -10.68
CA SER A 132 -2.11 -5.51 -11.98
C SER A 132 -2.08 -7.04 -11.87
N ASN A 133 -2.02 -7.61 -10.66
CA ASN A 133 -1.76 -9.02 -10.42
C ASN A 133 -0.47 -9.52 -11.10
N THR A 134 0.54 -8.66 -11.28
CA THR A 134 1.80 -8.97 -11.97
C THR A 134 3.00 -9.08 -11.01
N LEU A 135 2.81 -9.57 -9.78
CA LEU A 135 3.91 -9.82 -8.85
C LEU A 135 4.93 -10.80 -9.46
N GLN A 136 5.98 -10.27 -10.09
CA GLN A 136 7.02 -11.03 -10.78
C GLN A 136 8.01 -11.73 -9.83
N ILE A 137 8.09 -11.33 -8.55
CA ILE A 137 9.18 -11.75 -7.65
C ILE A 137 8.78 -12.91 -6.71
N ILE A 138 7.50 -13.25 -6.55
CA ILE A 138 7.05 -14.38 -5.72
C ILE A 138 6.30 -15.41 -6.57
N THR A 139 6.87 -15.77 -7.72
CA THR A 139 6.31 -16.79 -8.62
C THR A 139 6.73 -18.22 -8.28
N THR A 140 7.56 -18.43 -7.24
CA THR A 140 8.07 -19.77 -6.89
C THR A 140 7.75 -20.25 -5.47
N ILE A 141 7.25 -19.39 -4.57
CA ILE A 141 7.05 -19.80 -3.15
C ILE A 141 5.59 -19.66 -2.68
N ILE A 142 4.76 -18.77 -3.25
CA ILE A 142 3.36 -18.62 -2.83
C ILE A 142 2.46 -18.36 -4.04
N PRO A 143 1.79 -19.38 -4.60
CA PRO A 143 0.94 -19.24 -5.79
C PRO A 143 -0.34 -18.39 -5.60
N ASN A 144 -0.55 -17.74 -4.44
CA ASN A 144 -1.87 -17.23 -4.01
C ASN A 144 -1.92 -15.74 -3.57
N ILE A 145 -1.00 -14.86 -4.00
CA ILE A 145 -1.25 -13.40 -3.90
C ILE A 145 -2.08 -12.89 -5.11
N PHE A 146 -2.29 -13.74 -6.13
CA PHE A 146 -3.20 -13.46 -7.23
C PHE A 146 -4.63 -13.23 -6.72
N GLY A 147 -5.19 -12.06 -7.05
CA GLY A 147 -6.56 -11.72 -6.71
C GLY A 147 -6.74 -10.99 -5.38
N LEU A 148 -5.68 -10.54 -4.70
CA LEU A 148 -5.84 -9.72 -3.49
C LEU A 148 -6.73 -8.48 -3.72
N PRO A 149 -6.54 -7.67 -4.79
CA PRO A 149 -7.45 -6.57 -5.08
C PRO A 149 -8.89 -7.04 -5.28
N ALA A 150 -9.10 -8.15 -5.99
CA ALA A 150 -10.43 -8.70 -6.24
C ALA A 150 -11.10 -9.21 -4.95
N LEU A 151 -10.34 -9.88 -4.07
CA LEU A 151 -10.82 -10.33 -2.77
C LEU A 151 -11.18 -9.14 -1.88
N ALA A 152 -10.31 -8.14 -1.79
CA ALA A 152 -10.57 -6.94 -1.00
C ALA A 152 -11.80 -6.17 -1.53
N ALA A 153 -11.95 -6.05 -2.84
CA ALA A 153 -13.08 -5.39 -3.48
C ALA A 153 -14.43 -6.09 -3.23
N ARG A 154 -14.45 -7.34 -2.75
CA ARG A 154 -15.70 -7.98 -2.28
C ARG A 154 -16.19 -7.42 -0.96
N HIS A 155 -15.34 -6.73 -0.21
CA HIS A 155 -15.63 -6.24 1.14
C HIS A 155 -15.81 -4.72 1.20
N GLY A 156 -15.41 -3.98 0.17
CA GLY A 156 -15.59 -2.53 0.10
C GLY A 156 -14.67 -1.86 -0.92
N ASP A 157 -14.70 -0.53 -0.94
CA ASP A 157 -13.84 0.26 -1.81
C ASP A 157 -12.37 0.06 -1.43
N LEU A 158 -11.53 -0.20 -2.44
CA LEU A 158 -10.13 -0.51 -2.22
C LEU A 158 -9.27 0.73 -2.40
N TYR A 159 -8.33 0.90 -1.47
CA TYR A 159 -7.29 1.92 -1.49
C TYR A 159 -5.94 1.24 -1.30
N LEU A 160 -5.10 1.24 -2.33
CA LEU A 160 -3.79 0.61 -2.30
C LEU A 160 -2.70 1.68 -2.22
N TYR A 161 -2.06 1.78 -1.06
CA TYR A 161 -1.06 2.80 -0.76
C TYR A 161 0.18 2.68 -1.66
N ILE A 162 0.69 3.82 -2.13
CA ILE A 162 1.96 3.95 -2.84
C ILE A 162 2.97 4.58 -1.88
N LYS A 163 3.90 3.74 -1.40
CA LYS A 163 4.93 4.15 -0.44
C LYS A 163 5.80 5.29 -0.97
N PRO A 164 6.49 6.03 -0.09
CA PRO A 164 7.45 7.02 -0.52
C PRO A 164 8.54 6.37 -1.37
N ASN A 165 9.00 7.06 -2.41
CA ASN A 165 9.96 6.55 -3.40
C ASN A 165 9.49 5.30 -4.19
N ASP A 166 8.19 5.00 -4.30
CA ASP A 166 7.70 3.88 -5.12
C ASP A 166 6.79 4.31 -6.28
N ASP A 167 6.61 3.39 -7.24
CA ASP A 167 5.73 3.50 -8.40
C ASP A 167 5.84 4.85 -9.12
N ILE A 168 4.71 5.54 -9.24
CA ILE A 168 4.58 6.80 -9.97
C ILE A 168 5.38 7.94 -9.31
N ARG A 169 5.70 7.83 -8.02
CA ARG A 169 6.37 8.88 -7.24
C ARG A 169 7.83 8.59 -6.94
N ALA A 170 8.37 7.48 -7.46
CA ALA A 170 9.76 7.09 -7.30
C ALA A 170 10.73 8.18 -7.76
N ILE A 171 11.82 8.39 -6.99
CA ILE A 171 12.97 9.18 -7.46
C ILE A 171 13.66 8.33 -8.53
N ARG A 172 13.94 8.91 -9.71
CA ARG A 172 14.43 8.13 -10.86
C ARG A 172 15.60 8.80 -11.53
N ASN A 173 16.64 8.05 -11.84
CA ASN A 173 17.65 8.45 -12.83
C ASN A 173 17.24 7.86 -14.18
N GLY A 174 16.66 8.69 -15.06
CA GLY A 174 15.99 8.21 -16.27
C GLY A 174 14.83 7.27 -15.94
N MET A 175 14.91 6.02 -16.41
CA MET A 175 13.90 4.99 -16.16
C MET A 175 14.14 4.18 -14.89
N ASN A 176 15.32 4.32 -14.26
CA ASN A 176 15.74 3.52 -13.12
C ASN A 176 15.36 4.22 -11.81
N LYS A 177 14.55 3.55 -10.97
CA LYS A 177 14.28 4.00 -9.59
C LYS A 177 15.58 3.99 -8.78
N LEU A 178 15.79 5.02 -7.96
CA LEU A 178 16.84 4.99 -6.94
C LEU A 178 16.48 3.97 -5.86
N ASN A 179 17.42 3.09 -5.56
CA ASN A 179 17.27 2.10 -4.49
C ASN A 179 17.18 2.77 -3.11
N ASP A 180 16.67 2.02 -2.14
CA ASP A 180 16.46 2.55 -0.78
C ASP A 180 17.79 2.87 -0.06
N LEU A 181 18.90 2.20 -0.42
CA LEU A 181 20.24 2.48 0.08
C LEU A 181 20.74 3.88 -0.30
N ASN A 182 20.24 4.44 -1.41
CA ASN A 182 20.55 5.80 -1.84
C ASN A 182 19.60 6.84 -1.21
N VAL A 183 18.46 6.41 -0.66
CA VAL A 183 17.45 7.30 -0.08
C VAL A 183 17.61 7.41 1.43
N TYR A 184 17.67 6.29 2.15
CA TYR A 184 17.61 6.30 3.61
C TYR A 184 18.74 7.10 4.27
N PRO A 185 20.04 6.90 3.92
CA PRO A 185 21.13 7.63 4.57
C PRO A 185 21.04 9.14 4.32
N VAL A 186 20.61 9.55 3.12
CA VAL A 186 20.47 10.97 2.78
C VAL A 186 19.36 11.62 3.58
N LEU A 187 18.20 10.96 3.71
CA LEU A 187 17.11 11.48 4.53
C LEU A 187 17.53 11.61 5.99
N THR A 188 18.19 10.58 6.55
CA THR A 188 18.72 10.62 7.91
C THR A 188 19.68 11.79 8.11
N ASN A 189 20.62 12.00 7.19
CA ASN A 189 21.58 13.11 7.27
C ASN A 189 20.93 14.49 7.12
N ARG A 190 19.75 14.58 6.48
CA ARG A 190 18.93 15.81 6.38
C ARG A 190 18.00 16.00 7.59
N GLY A 191 18.04 15.10 8.57
CA GLY A 191 17.14 15.12 9.72
C GLY A 191 15.72 14.65 9.43
N THR A 192 15.45 14.10 8.24
CA THR A 192 14.14 13.56 7.87
C THR A 192 14.13 12.03 7.93
N SER A 193 12.95 11.43 7.92
CA SER A 193 12.77 10.00 8.16
C SER A 193 11.84 9.38 7.13
N TYR A 194 12.34 8.42 6.35
CA TYR A 194 11.51 7.65 5.43
C TYR A 194 10.30 7.04 6.15
N THR A 195 10.58 6.38 7.28
CA THR A 195 9.59 5.67 8.09
C THR A 195 8.51 6.61 8.63
N SER A 196 8.90 7.80 9.09
CA SER A 196 7.92 8.77 9.58
C SER A 196 7.02 9.28 8.46
N ASN A 197 7.58 9.57 7.28
CA ASN A 197 6.77 9.97 6.12
C ASN A 197 5.79 8.84 5.75
N LEU A 198 6.24 7.59 5.73
CA LEU A 198 5.40 6.43 5.47
C LEU A 198 4.25 6.30 6.49
N PHE A 199 4.53 6.39 7.80
CA PHE A 199 3.49 6.27 8.84
C PHE A 199 2.50 7.44 8.80
N ILE A 200 3.01 8.68 8.73
CA ILE A 200 2.17 9.87 8.73
C ILE A 200 1.25 9.90 7.49
N GLU A 201 1.75 9.50 6.32
CA GLU A 201 0.92 9.35 5.12
C GLU A 201 -0.18 8.29 5.31
N CYS A 202 0.12 7.15 5.95
CA CYS A 202 -0.88 6.14 6.27
C CYS A 202 -1.92 6.68 7.27
N PHE A 203 -1.50 7.44 8.28
CA PHE A 203 -2.41 8.04 9.26
C PHE A 203 -3.35 9.04 8.61
N ALA A 204 -2.84 9.88 7.69
CA ALA A 204 -3.64 10.80 6.90
C ALA A 204 -4.68 10.06 6.06
N MET A 205 -4.29 8.96 5.41
CA MET A 205 -5.21 8.11 4.64
C MET A 205 -6.32 7.54 5.53
N ILE A 206 -6.00 6.95 6.68
CA ILE A 206 -7.03 6.41 7.58
C ILE A 206 -7.96 7.51 8.09
N LYS A 207 -7.42 8.68 8.45
CA LYS A 207 -8.23 9.82 8.90
C LYS A 207 -9.23 10.25 7.84
N TYR A 208 -8.77 10.36 6.59
CA TYR A 208 -9.63 10.64 5.45
C TYR A 208 -10.69 9.55 5.24
N LEU A 209 -10.31 8.28 5.24
CA LEU A 209 -11.24 7.18 5.03
C LEU A 209 -12.30 7.10 6.13
N LYS A 210 -11.94 7.31 7.40
CA LYS A 210 -12.90 7.37 8.52
C LYS A 210 -13.87 8.56 8.41
N SER A 211 -13.54 9.59 7.63
CA SER A 211 -14.48 10.69 7.33
C SER A 211 -15.51 10.37 6.24
N LYS A 212 -15.33 9.26 5.51
CA LYS A 212 -16.14 8.88 4.34
C LYS A 212 -16.85 7.53 4.48
N TYR A 213 -16.31 6.64 5.30
CA TYR A 213 -16.76 5.25 5.45
C TYR A 213 -17.04 4.93 6.92
N ASP A 214 -18.06 4.12 7.16
CA ASP A 214 -18.42 3.64 8.50
C ASP A 214 -17.36 2.67 9.06
N ARG A 215 -16.72 1.91 8.16
CA ARG A 215 -15.69 0.93 8.50
C ARG A 215 -14.46 1.09 7.63
N VAL A 216 -13.29 1.11 8.27
CA VAL A 216 -12.00 1.06 7.59
C VAL A 216 -11.26 -0.19 8.06
N ILE A 217 -10.86 -1.04 7.11
CA ILE A 217 -10.05 -2.23 7.35
C ILE A 217 -8.66 -1.97 6.80
N VAL A 218 -7.63 -2.23 7.59
CA VAL A 218 -6.23 -2.08 7.15
C VAL A 218 -5.61 -3.45 6.93
N LEU A 219 -5.00 -3.67 5.78
CA LEU A 219 -4.24 -4.87 5.46
C LEU A 219 -2.80 -4.49 5.14
N GLY A 220 -1.86 -5.00 5.93
CA GLY A 220 -0.43 -4.78 5.73
C GLY A 220 0.30 -6.04 5.31
N LEU A 221 1.14 -5.96 4.27
CA LEU A 221 1.95 -7.07 3.77
C LEU A 221 3.44 -6.85 4.08
N SER A 222 4.13 -7.82 4.68
CA SER A 222 5.57 -7.74 5.02
C SER A 222 5.93 -6.45 5.79
N GLN A 223 6.79 -5.56 5.26
CA GLN A 223 7.04 -4.24 5.85
C GLN A 223 5.74 -3.42 6.05
N GLY A 224 4.78 -3.57 5.14
CA GLY A 224 3.44 -3.01 5.28
C GLY A 224 2.67 -3.60 6.46
N GLY A 225 2.98 -4.83 6.89
CA GLY A 225 2.45 -5.45 8.11
C GLY A 225 2.93 -4.76 9.37
N THR A 226 4.22 -4.37 9.44
CA THR A 226 4.73 -3.56 10.55
C THR A 226 4.05 -2.19 10.55
N CYS A 227 3.89 -1.59 9.37
CA CYS A 227 3.18 -0.32 9.23
C CYS A 227 1.70 -0.41 9.63
N SER A 228 1.00 -1.48 9.25
CA SER A 228 -0.42 -1.65 9.59
C SER A 228 -0.62 -1.82 11.09
N MET A 229 0.33 -2.46 11.80
CA MET A 229 0.30 -2.56 13.26
C MET A 229 0.41 -1.19 13.93
N ILE A 230 1.42 -0.40 13.59
CA ILE A 230 1.60 0.96 14.14
C ILE A 230 0.42 1.86 13.77
N THR A 231 -0.05 1.78 12.53
CA THR A 231 -1.24 2.50 12.06
C THR A 231 -2.49 2.07 12.82
N GLY A 232 -2.64 0.78 13.12
CA GLY A 232 -3.75 0.25 13.91
C GLY A 232 -3.83 0.87 15.28
N ILE A 233 -2.70 0.93 15.99
CA ILE A 233 -2.59 1.49 17.34
C ILE A 233 -2.90 2.99 17.32
N GLU A 234 -2.35 3.74 16.37
CA GLU A 234 -2.49 5.21 16.34
C GLU A 234 -3.84 5.71 15.81
N THR A 235 -4.51 4.93 14.95
CA THR A 235 -5.67 5.42 14.18
C THR A 235 -6.99 4.70 14.47
N GLU A 236 -6.93 3.57 15.19
CA GLU A 236 -8.08 2.76 15.60
C GLU A 236 -9.05 2.42 14.45
N PRO A 237 -8.61 1.76 13.36
CA PRO A 237 -9.49 1.28 12.31
C PRO A 237 -10.38 0.15 12.83
N ALA A 238 -11.43 -0.22 12.07
CA ALA A 238 -12.37 -1.26 12.48
C ALA A 238 -11.72 -2.67 12.54
N ALA A 239 -10.68 -2.90 11.74
CA ALA A 239 -9.85 -4.09 11.80
C ALA A 239 -8.46 -3.82 11.22
N VAL A 240 -7.46 -4.57 11.70
CA VAL A 240 -6.10 -4.61 11.15
C VAL A 240 -5.70 -6.05 10.90
N LEU A 241 -5.27 -6.34 9.67
CA LEU A 241 -4.63 -7.57 9.29
C LEU A 241 -3.16 -7.26 9.04
N SER A 242 -2.26 -7.85 9.84
CA SER A 242 -0.82 -7.72 9.68
C SER A 242 -0.24 -9.06 9.22
N CYS A 243 0.27 -9.10 7.99
CA CYS A 243 0.86 -10.30 7.42
C CYS A 243 2.38 -10.13 7.38
N SER A 244 3.12 -10.92 8.16
CA SER A 244 4.60 -10.82 8.27
C SER A 244 5.11 -9.45 8.72
N GLY A 245 4.30 -8.71 9.49
CA GLY A 245 4.76 -7.53 10.22
C GLY A 245 5.46 -7.96 11.49
N TYR A 246 6.74 -7.66 11.60
CA TYR A 246 7.55 -7.94 12.78
C TYR A 246 8.06 -6.63 13.39
N SER A 247 8.19 -6.58 14.72
CA SER A 247 8.74 -5.44 15.45
C SER A 247 9.77 -5.95 16.46
N THR A 248 11.05 -5.79 16.15
CA THR A 248 12.16 -6.13 17.06
C THR A 248 12.14 -5.35 18.36
N ILE A 249 11.55 -4.15 18.36
CA ILE A 249 11.44 -3.27 19.54
C ILE A 249 10.58 -3.91 20.64
N TRP A 250 9.65 -4.80 20.27
CA TRP A 250 8.79 -5.50 21.22
C TRP A 250 9.41 -6.82 21.69
N ASP A 251 10.20 -7.49 20.85
CA ASP A 251 10.93 -8.70 21.23
C ASP A 251 12.08 -8.41 22.20
N THR A 252 12.74 -7.25 22.11
CA THR A 252 13.78 -6.88 23.08
C THR A 252 13.22 -6.42 24.43
N ALA A 253 11.93 -6.05 24.51
CA ALA A 253 11.28 -5.74 25.79
C ALA A 253 10.96 -6.99 26.64
N PHE A 254 10.88 -8.18 26.01
CA PHE A 254 10.73 -9.47 26.69
C PHE A 254 12.05 -10.21 26.93
N MET A 255 13.14 -9.77 26.29
CA MET A 255 14.48 -10.18 26.67
C MET A 255 14.99 -9.27 27.79
N HIS A 256 14.54 -9.55 29.01
CA HIS A 256 15.25 -9.12 30.20
C HIS A 256 16.74 -9.49 30.01
N PRO A 257 17.70 -8.56 30.18
CA PRO A 257 19.07 -8.98 30.38
C PRO A 257 19.06 -9.77 31.68
N VAL A 258 19.21 -11.10 31.58
CA VAL A 258 19.75 -11.87 32.69
C VAL A 258 21.16 -11.31 32.85
N LEU A 259 21.32 -10.41 33.82
CA LEU A 259 22.64 -10.00 34.26
C LEU A 259 23.34 -11.28 34.73
N PRO A 260 24.57 -11.56 34.27
CA PRO A 260 25.33 -12.67 34.81
C PRO A 260 25.66 -12.38 36.28
N ASP A 261 25.29 -13.31 37.17
CA ASP A 261 25.79 -13.40 38.54
C ASP A 261 27.31 -13.64 38.55
#